data_AF-A0A351L4H9-F1
#
_entry.id   AF-A0A351L4H9-F1
#
_cell.length_a   1.000
_cell.length_b   1.000
_cell.length_c   1.000
_cell.angle_alpha   90.00
_cell.angle_beta   90.00
_cell.angle_gamma   90.00
#
_symmetry.space_group_name_H-M   'P 1'
#
loop_
_entity.id
_entity.type
_entity.pdbx_description
1 polymer ?
#
loop_
_entity_poly.entity_id
_entity_poly.type
_entity_poly.pdbx_seq_one_letter_code
_entity_poly.pdbx_strand_id
1 'polypeptide(L)' 'MLDAEPWIDLRKYDQSSYDRGRKGWYVLLWWFVQAIAFPVTPHQLHAPRCALLRLFGAKIGKGVVIRPTARF' A
#
# COMPACT_ATOMS: atom_id res chain seq x y z
N MET A 1 4.41 -8.83 -39.15
CA MET A 1 4.04 -9.81 -38.09
C MET A 1 3.56 -9.06 -36.84
N LEU A 2 2.62 -8.13 -36.96
CA LEU A 2 2.01 -7.44 -35.80
C LEU A 2 0.48 -7.71 -35.71
N ASP A 3 -0.04 -8.58 -36.58
CA ASP A 3 -1.47 -8.90 -36.70
C ASP A 3 -1.87 -10.17 -35.93
N ALA A 4 -1.10 -10.55 -34.90
CA ALA A 4 -1.46 -11.68 -34.06
C ALA A 4 -2.58 -11.25 -33.09
N GLU A 5 -3.68 -12.03 -33.07
CA GLU A 5 -4.76 -11.84 -32.11
C GLU A 5 -4.19 -11.83 -30.68
N PRO A 6 -4.36 -10.74 -29.91
CA PRO A 6 -3.83 -10.66 -28.57
C PRO A 6 -4.58 -11.61 -27.64
N TRP A 7 -3.84 -12.38 -26.85
CA TRP A 7 -4.40 -13.33 -25.87
C TRP A 7 -5.37 -12.66 -24.88
N ILE A 8 -5.10 -11.41 -24.50
CA ILE A 8 -5.95 -10.56 -23.66
C ILE A 8 -6.02 -9.16 -24.27
N ASP A 9 -7.24 -8.67 -24.49
CA ASP A 9 -7.49 -7.32 -25.00
C ASP A 9 -7.68 -6.33 -23.84
N LEU A 10 -6.63 -5.55 -23.56
CA LEU A 10 -6.63 -4.55 -22.49
C LEU A 10 -7.58 -3.36 -22.76
N ARG A 11 -8.08 -3.18 -24.00
CA ARG A 11 -9.06 -2.13 -24.32
C ARG A 11 -10.42 -2.38 -23.68
N LYS A 12 -10.69 -3.63 -23.30
CA LYS A 12 -11.89 -4.05 -22.57
C LYS A 12 -11.75 -3.94 -21.05
N TYR A 13 -10.59 -3.48 -20.56
CA TYR A 13 -10.37 -3.28 -19.14
C TYR A 13 -11.24 -2.13 -18.65
N ASP A 14 -12.20 -2.45 -17.80
CA ASP A 14 -13.05 -1.47 -17.13
C ASP A 14 -12.81 -1.56 -15.61
N GLN A 15 -12.47 -0.42 -15.02
CA GLN A 15 -12.21 -0.29 -13.59
C GLN A 15 -13.41 0.28 -12.83
N SER A 16 -14.58 0.39 -13.47
CA SER A 16 -15.81 0.96 -12.90
C SER A 16 -16.27 0.27 -11.60
N SER A 17 -16.04 -1.04 -11.45
CA SER A 17 -16.39 -1.81 -10.25
C SER A 17 -15.28 -1.89 -9.21
N TYR A 18 -14.17 -1.17 -9.40
CA TYR A 18 -13.05 -1.21 -8.46
C TYR A 18 -13.32 -0.28 -7.28
N ASP A 19 -13.81 -0.88 -6.20
CA ASP A 19 -13.90 -0.21 -4.91
C ASP A 19 -12.63 -0.44 -4.10
N ARG A 20 -11.87 0.64 -3.86
CA ARG A 20 -10.65 0.61 -3.02
C ARG A 20 -10.99 0.53 -1.52
N GLY A 21 -12.26 0.61 -1.13
CA GLY A 21 -12.76 0.55 0.25
C GLY A 21 -12.51 1.82 1.09
N ARG A 22 -11.53 2.66 0.73
CA ARG A 22 -11.31 3.98 1.32
C ARG A 22 -11.14 5.06 0.24
N LYS A 23 -11.58 6.27 0.57
CA LYS A 23 -11.50 7.45 -0.31
C LYS A 23 -10.07 7.67 -0.81
N GLY A 24 -9.90 8.03 -2.08
CA GLY A 24 -8.58 8.20 -2.71
C GLY A 24 -7.63 9.16 -1.96
N TRP A 25 -8.17 10.24 -1.40
CA TRP A 25 -7.38 11.19 -0.58
C TRP A 25 -6.77 10.55 0.68
N TYR A 26 -7.44 9.54 1.24
CA TYR A 26 -6.95 8.82 2.41
C TYR A 26 -5.74 7.94 2.05
N VAL A 27 -5.75 7.36 0.85
CA VAL A 27 -4.60 6.60 0.31
C VAL A 27 -3.45 7.53 -0.02
N LEU A 28 -3.73 8.71 -0.57
CA LEU A 28 -2.72 9.72 -0.83
C LEU A 28 -2.07 10.21 0.47
N LEU A 29 -2.87 10.47 1.50
CA LEU A 29 -2.37 10.79 2.84
C LEU A 29 -1.50 9.66 3.39
N TRP A 30 -1.93 8.40 3.23
CA TRP A 30 -1.12 7.23 3.59
C TRP A 30 0.23 7.21 2.86
N TRP A 31 0.26 7.52 1.56
CA TRP A 31 1.49 7.61 0.79
C TRP A 31 2.45 8.69 1.31
N PHE A 32 1.95 9.87 1.67
CA PHE A 32 2.78 10.91 2.30
C PHE A 32 3.32 10.46 3.66
N VAL A 33 2.45 9.88 4.48
CA VAL A 33 2.82 9.36 5.80
C VAL A 33 3.89 8.26 5.67
N GLN A 34 3.77 7.38 4.67
CA GLN A 34 4.78 6.39 4.32
C GLN A 34 6.09 7.07 3.89
N ALA A 35 6.03 8.06 3.00
CA ALA A 35 7.21 8.77 2.51
C ALA A 35 7.96 9.54 3.62
N ILE A 36 7.26 9.97 4.68
CA ILE A 36 7.87 10.67 5.83
C ILE A 36 8.33 9.69 6.90
N ALA A 37 7.52 8.69 7.23
CA ALA A 37 7.81 7.75 8.31
C ALA A 37 9.03 6.87 8.00
N PHE A 38 9.22 6.45 6.74
CA PHE A 38 10.34 5.60 6.37
C PHE A 38 11.73 6.26 6.49
N PRO A 39 11.96 7.51 6.02
CA PRO A 39 13.23 8.20 6.20
C PRO A 39 13.44 8.76 7.61
N VAL A 40 12.38 9.15 8.33
CA VAL A 40 12.51 9.71 9.69
C VAL A 40 12.70 8.62 10.74
N THR A 41 12.29 7.37 10.48
CA THR A 41 12.42 6.28 11.45
C THR A 41 13.85 5.71 11.49
N PRO A 42 14.59 5.84 12.61
CA PRO A 42 15.89 5.20 12.77
C PRO A 42 15.75 3.68 12.59
N HIS A 43 16.72 3.07 11.89
CA HIS A 43 16.72 1.67 11.41
C HIS A 43 16.36 0.60 12.45
N GLN A 44 16.40 0.92 13.75
CA GLN A 44 16.28 -0.01 14.87
C GLN A 44 14.90 -0.02 15.58
N LEU A 45 13.94 0.81 15.16
CA LEU A 45 12.62 0.88 15.83
C LEU A 45 11.49 0.45 14.88
N HIS A 46 11.04 -0.80 15.03
CA HIS A 46 9.87 -1.35 14.31
C HIS A 46 8.52 -0.91 14.94
N ALA A 47 8.54 -0.48 16.20
CA ALA A 47 7.38 -0.03 16.96
C ALA A 47 6.64 1.18 16.36
N PRO A 48 7.31 2.28 15.92
CA PRO A 48 6.62 3.44 15.35
C PRO A 48 5.88 3.11 14.06
N ARG A 49 6.42 2.24 13.19
CA ARG A 49 5.73 1.80 11.96
C ARG A 49 4.44 1.05 12.27
N CYS A 50 4.50 0.12 13.23
CA CYS A 50 3.33 -0.62 13.69
C CYS A 50 2.31 0.29 14.39
N ALA A 51 2.75 1.30 15.15
CA ALA A 51 1.86 2.28 15.78
C ALA A 51 1.15 3.17 14.74
N LEU A 52 1.88 3.62 13.71
CA LEU A 52 1.35 4.43 12.60
C LEU A 52 0.31 3.66 11.78
N LEU A 53 0.61 2.40 11.45
CA LEU A 53 -0.33 1.50 10.80
C LEU A 53 -1.58 1.25 11.66
N ARG A 54 -1.42 1.09 12.99
CA ARG A 54 -2.57 0.99 13.92
C ARG A 54 -3.40 2.26 13.96
N LEU A 55 -2.78 3.44 13.89
CA LEU A 55 -3.46 4.73 13.75
C LEU A 55 -4.24 4.84 12.44
N PHE A 56 -3.73 4.26 11.36
CA PHE A 56 -4.44 4.13 10.08
C PHE A 56 -5.54 3.04 10.10
N GLY A 57 -5.71 2.32 11.21
CA GLY A 57 -6.74 1.30 11.39
C GLY A 57 -6.31 -0.12 11.01
N ALA A 58 -5.02 -0.36 10.79
CA ALA A 58 -4.50 -1.71 10.66
C ALA A 58 -4.52 -2.42 12.02
N LYS A 59 -5.17 -3.58 12.11
CA LYS A 59 -5.16 -4.41 13.33
C LYS A 59 -3.85 -5.19 13.40
N ILE A 60 -2.81 -4.58 13.98
CA ILE A 60 -1.51 -5.21 14.20
C ILE A 60 -1.43 -5.73 15.65
N GLY A 61 -1.09 -7.00 15.84
CA GLY A 61 -0.91 -7.63 17.15
C GLY A 61 0.29 -7.05 17.93
N LYS A 62 0.34 -7.27 19.25
CA LYS A 62 1.54 -6.93 20.06
C LYS A 62 2.68 -7.90 19.70
N GLY A 63 3.88 -7.37 19.43
CA GLY A 63 5.07 -8.18 19.08
C GLY A 63 5.30 -8.45 17.59
N VAL A 64 4.51 -7.84 16.70
CA VAL A 64 4.70 -8.02 15.24
C VAL A 64 5.91 -7.20 14.76
N VAL A 65 6.89 -7.91 14.21
CA VAL A 65 8.04 -7.33 13.52
C VAL A 65 7.76 -7.32 12.03
N ILE A 66 7.46 -6.14 11.48
CA ILE A 66 7.32 -5.97 10.04
C ILE A 66 8.73 -5.91 9.44
N ARG A 67 9.08 -6.96 8.70
CA ARG A 67 10.33 -7.04 7.95
C ARG A 67 10.37 -5.90 6.91
N PRO A 68 11.49 -5.18 6.74
CA PRO A 68 11.58 -4.05 5.81
C PRO A 68 11.32 -4.41 4.33
N THR A 69 11.27 -5.70 3.99
CA THR A 69 10.97 -6.21 2.65
C THR A 69 9.47 -6.41 2.37
N ALA A 70 8.59 -6.22 3.36
CA ALA A 70 7.15 -6.32 3.14
C ALA A 70 6.67 -5.11 2.32
N ARG A 71 6.38 -5.35 1.04
CA ARG A 71 5.71 -4.39 0.15
C ARG A 71 4.21 -4.72 0.13
N PHE A 72 3.39 -3.71 0.42
CA PHE A 72 1.91 -3.76 0.34
C PHE A 72 1.45 -2.94 -0.87
#